data_AF-A0A355GFK9-F1
#
_entry.id   AF-A0A355GFK9-F1
#
_cell.length_a   1.000
_cell.length_b   1.000
_cell.length_c   1.000
_cell.angle_alpha   90.00
_cell.angle_beta   90.00
_cell.angle_gamma   90.00
#
_symmetry.space_group_name_H-M   'P 1'
#
loop_
_entity.id
_entity.type
_entity.pdbx_description
1 polymer ?
#
loop_
_entity_poly.entity_id
_entity_poly.type
_entity_poly.pdbx_seq_one_letter_code
_entity_poly.pdbx_strand_id
1 'polypeptide(L)'
;MLKVSKALVAVALIMACVASVDAAEKGAKKKKGNKKQANVTIQALKLPETIELNAEQKEKVEALKKEYTPKFAALQKKNREILTDDQVKARRLAMKEAKDAGKKGKELRDAVSAALNLTDDQEKQMKEVTGEIRKLNSEVTGKLEGVLTADQFAKIKKPAKGKKSKKKNS
;
A
#
# COMPACT_ATOMS: atom_id res chain seq x y z
N MET A 1 22.42 -13.53 49.68
CA MET A 1 23.45 -12.68 49.04
C MET A 1 23.68 -13.15 47.62
N LEU A 2 23.84 -12.20 46.71
CA LEU A 2 24.10 -12.35 45.28
C LEU A 2 25.31 -13.27 44.99
N LYS A 3 25.27 -14.00 43.86
CA LYS A 3 26.09 -13.67 42.67
C LYS A 3 25.80 -14.61 41.49
N VAL A 4 25.38 -13.98 40.40
CA VAL A 4 25.24 -14.47 39.02
C VAL A 4 26.63 -14.55 38.35
N SER A 5 26.83 -15.47 37.40
CA SER A 5 27.74 -15.42 36.21
C SER A 5 28.31 -16.82 35.92
N LYS A 6 28.47 -17.39 34.72
CA LYS A 6 28.44 -16.98 33.29
C LYS A 6 28.27 -18.29 32.48
N ALA A 7 27.31 -18.38 31.56
CA ALA A 7 27.52 -18.48 30.10
C ALA A 7 28.53 -19.54 29.62
N LEU A 8 28.05 -20.62 28.99
CA LEU A 8 28.75 -21.30 27.90
C LEU A 8 27.76 -21.95 26.92
N VAL A 9 28.04 -21.66 25.65
CA VAL A 9 27.41 -21.99 24.36
C VAL A 9 27.23 -23.50 24.12
N ALA A 10 26.11 -23.90 23.50
CA ALA A 10 26.07 -25.04 22.59
C ALA A 10 24.93 -24.90 21.56
N VAL A 11 25.32 -24.58 20.33
CA VAL A 11 24.53 -24.76 19.10
C VAL A 11 24.69 -26.22 18.68
N ALA A 12 23.59 -26.96 18.51
CA ALA A 12 23.39 -28.05 17.53
C ALA A 12 22.16 -28.91 17.89
N LEU A 13 21.14 -28.94 17.03
CA LEU A 13 20.83 -30.13 16.22
C LEU A 13 19.65 -29.84 15.27
N ILE A 14 19.94 -29.94 13.98
CA ILE A 14 18.98 -30.05 12.88
C ILE A 14 18.56 -31.53 12.77
N MET A 15 17.35 -31.75 12.24
CA MET A 15 16.88 -32.95 11.51
C MET A 15 15.86 -33.85 12.23
N ALA A 16 14.92 -34.37 11.42
CA ALA A 16 13.82 -35.32 11.69
C ALA A 16 12.48 -34.65 12.09
N CYS A 17 11.34 -34.77 11.40
CA CYS A 17 10.94 -35.66 10.31
C CYS A 17 9.87 -35.00 9.42
N VAL A 18 9.93 -35.36 8.14
CA VAL A 18 8.96 -35.11 7.09
C VAL A 18 7.90 -36.22 7.13
N ALA A 19 6.62 -35.84 7.26
CA ALA A 19 5.41 -36.63 6.98
C ALA A 19 4.21 -35.71 7.29
N SER A 20 3.22 -35.40 6.45
CA SER A 20 2.79 -35.89 5.15
C SER A 20 2.02 -34.74 4.49
N VAL A 21 2.36 -34.36 3.25
CA VAL A 21 1.49 -33.50 2.43
C VAL A 21 1.09 -34.31 1.21
N ASP A 22 0.08 -35.14 1.40
CA ASP A 22 -0.67 -35.77 0.32
C ASP A 22 -2.15 -35.70 0.70
N ALA A 23 -2.81 -34.62 0.26
CA ALA A 23 -4.27 -34.46 0.12
C ALA A 23 -4.63 -32.97 -0.04
N ALA A 24 -4.28 -32.35 -1.16
CA ALA A 24 -4.98 -31.14 -1.63
C ALA A 24 -4.82 -30.91 -3.15
N GLU A 25 -4.60 -31.95 -3.94
CA GLU A 25 -4.78 -31.85 -5.40
C GLU A 25 -6.23 -32.21 -5.76
N LYS A 26 -7.17 -31.35 -5.38
CA LYS A 26 -8.53 -31.37 -5.93
C LYS A 26 -9.06 -29.95 -6.03
N GLY A 27 -9.08 -29.44 -7.27
CA GLY A 27 -10.12 -28.51 -7.68
C GLY A 27 -9.81 -27.02 -7.62
N ALA A 28 -8.61 -26.56 -7.98
CA ALA A 28 -8.46 -25.18 -8.43
C ALA A 28 -8.65 -25.09 -9.95
N LYS A 29 -9.89 -25.33 -10.43
CA LYS A 29 -10.31 -24.77 -11.72
C LYS A 29 -10.08 -23.27 -11.61
N LYS A 30 -8.98 -22.76 -12.19
CA LYS A 30 -8.79 -21.33 -12.45
C LYS A 30 -10.01 -20.88 -13.23
N LYS A 31 -11.02 -20.34 -12.55
CA LYS A 31 -11.92 -19.38 -13.16
C LYS A 31 -10.98 -18.34 -13.75
N LYS A 32 -10.91 -18.31 -15.09
CA LYS A 32 -10.40 -17.20 -15.88
C LYS A 32 -11.35 -16.04 -15.61
N GLY A 33 -11.31 -15.56 -14.37
CA GLY A 33 -12.09 -14.45 -13.89
C GLY A 33 -11.60 -13.29 -14.71
N ASN A 34 -12.52 -12.73 -15.49
CA ASN A 34 -12.39 -11.45 -16.14
C ASN A 34 -11.49 -10.59 -15.26
N LYS A 35 -10.27 -10.29 -15.74
CA LYS A 35 -9.26 -9.54 -15.00
C LYS A 35 -9.88 -8.16 -14.82
N LYS A 36 -10.73 -8.00 -13.79
CA LYS A 36 -11.33 -6.72 -13.41
C LYS A 36 -10.16 -5.78 -13.44
N GLN A 37 -10.21 -4.77 -14.32
CA GLN A 37 -9.19 -3.72 -14.39
C GLN A 37 -8.82 -3.44 -12.94
N ALA A 38 -7.57 -3.73 -12.58
CA ALA A 38 -7.10 -3.62 -11.21
C ALA A 38 -7.64 -2.29 -10.71
N ASN A 39 -8.45 -2.29 -9.65
CA ASN A 39 -9.25 -1.11 -9.29
C ASN A 39 -8.29 0.06 -9.06
N VAL A 40 -8.14 0.91 -10.08
CA VAL A 40 -7.11 1.94 -10.11
C VAL A 40 -7.65 3.07 -9.26
N THR A 41 -7.07 3.23 -8.07
CA THR A 41 -7.49 4.29 -7.17
C THR A 41 -6.78 5.58 -7.54
N ILE A 42 -7.54 6.56 -7.99
CA ILE A 42 -7.07 7.94 -8.17
C ILE A 42 -7.35 8.67 -6.86
N GLN A 43 -6.32 8.86 -6.04
CA GLN A 43 -6.49 9.37 -4.67
C GLN A 43 -7.17 10.75 -4.66
N ALA A 44 -6.84 11.61 -5.63
CA ALA A 44 -7.45 12.93 -5.76
C ALA A 44 -8.98 12.88 -6.00
N LEU A 45 -9.51 11.84 -6.66
CA LEU A 45 -10.94 11.68 -6.92
C LEU A 45 -11.68 10.94 -5.80
N LYS A 46 -10.97 10.53 -4.73
CA LYS A 46 -11.59 9.92 -3.55
C LYS A 46 -12.09 11.02 -2.61
N LEU A 47 -13.24 11.60 -2.98
CA LEU A 47 -13.86 12.68 -2.22
C LEU A 47 -14.41 12.16 -0.87
N PRO A 48 -14.33 12.95 0.21
CA PRO A 48 -15.02 12.65 1.47
C PRO A 48 -16.53 12.54 1.28
N GLU A 49 -17.18 11.64 2.05
CA GLU A 49 -18.64 11.45 2.01
C GLU A 49 -19.42 12.73 2.39
N THR A 50 -18.79 13.68 3.07
CA THR A 50 -19.37 14.98 3.43
C THR A 50 -19.47 15.97 2.25
N ILE A 51 -18.98 15.59 1.07
CA ILE A 51 -19.07 16.39 -0.15
C ILE A 51 -20.15 15.79 -1.05
N GLU A 52 -21.29 16.47 -1.13
CA GLU A 52 -22.33 16.16 -2.09
C GLU A 52 -22.05 16.89 -3.41
N LEU A 53 -22.05 16.15 -4.52
CA LEU A 53 -21.87 16.70 -5.86
C LEU A 53 -23.22 16.83 -6.57
N ASN A 54 -23.44 17.95 -7.24
CA ASN A 54 -24.57 18.11 -8.17
C ASN A 54 -24.34 17.28 -9.47
N ALA A 55 -25.33 17.26 -10.36
CA ALA A 55 -25.26 16.45 -11.60
C ALA A 55 -24.08 16.83 -12.50
N GLU A 56 -23.87 18.13 -12.76
CA GLU A 56 -22.77 18.62 -13.60
C GLU A 56 -21.39 18.29 -12.99
N GLN A 57 -21.25 18.43 -11.67
CA GLN A 57 -20.02 18.08 -10.96
C GLN A 57 -19.73 16.59 -11.05
N LYS A 58 -20.74 15.73 -10.90
CA LYS A 58 -20.59 14.27 -11.07
C LYS A 58 -20.12 13.93 -12.48
N GLU A 59 -20.70 14.56 -13.50
CA GLU A 59 -20.31 14.35 -14.89
C GLU A 59 -18.85 14.74 -15.14
N LYS A 60 -18.43 15.93 -14.67
CA LYS A 60 -17.04 16.40 -14.77
C LYS A 60 -16.07 15.48 -14.02
N VAL A 61 -16.43 15.01 -12.82
CA VAL A 61 -15.61 14.06 -12.05
C VAL A 61 -15.48 12.71 -12.77
N GLU A 62 -16.55 12.18 -13.36
CA GLU A 62 -16.49 10.95 -14.14
C GLU A 62 -15.69 11.12 -15.44
N ALA A 63 -15.73 12.30 -16.08
CA ALA A 63 -14.86 12.61 -17.21
C ALA A 63 -13.37 12.61 -16.80
N LEU A 64 -13.02 13.24 -15.68
CA LEU A 64 -11.66 13.20 -15.12
C LEU A 64 -11.24 11.76 -14.82
N LYS A 65 -12.14 10.96 -14.24
CA LYS A 65 -11.86 9.54 -13.95
C LYS A 65 -11.56 8.77 -15.23
N LYS A 66 -12.35 8.94 -16.30
CA LYS A 66 -12.09 8.29 -17.59
C LYS A 66 -10.75 8.71 -18.20
N GLU A 67 -10.42 10.02 -18.14
CA GLU A 67 -9.17 10.56 -18.68
C GLU A 67 -7.92 10.01 -17.94
N TYR A 68 -7.97 9.97 -16.61
CA TYR A 68 -6.80 9.70 -15.78
C TYR A 68 -6.65 8.22 -15.37
N THR A 69 -7.71 7.42 -15.38
CA THR A 69 -7.64 5.98 -15.07
C THR A 69 -6.57 5.24 -15.87
N PRO A 70 -6.47 5.37 -17.22
CA PRO A 70 -5.42 4.67 -17.98
C PRO A 70 -4.01 5.15 -17.61
N LYS A 71 -3.83 6.44 -17.31
CA LYS A 71 -2.53 7.01 -16.89
C LYS A 71 -2.08 6.40 -15.55
N PHE A 72 -2.97 6.36 -14.56
CA PHE A 72 -2.67 5.71 -13.27
C PHE A 72 -2.51 4.20 -13.40
N ALA A 73 -3.25 3.53 -14.30
CA ALA A 73 -3.10 2.11 -14.57
C ALA A 73 -1.69 1.77 -15.08
N ALA A 74 -1.16 2.60 -15.99
CA ALA A 74 0.19 2.47 -16.52
C ALA A 74 1.24 2.63 -15.41
N LEU A 75 1.12 3.67 -14.57
CA LEU A 75 2.02 3.88 -13.43
C LEU A 75 1.94 2.74 -12.40
N GLN A 76 0.74 2.23 -12.11
CA GLN A 76 0.57 1.10 -11.21
C GLN A 76 1.18 -0.19 -11.80
N LYS A 77 1.12 -0.36 -13.12
CA LYS A 77 1.80 -1.46 -13.81
C LYS A 77 3.32 -1.32 -13.68
N LYS A 78 3.89 -0.16 -14.04
CA LYS A 78 5.32 0.14 -13.84
C LYS A 78 5.73 -0.19 -12.41
N ASN A 79 5.00 0.31 -11.41
CA ASN A 79 5.32 0.09 -10.00
C ASN A 79 5.32 -1.39 -9.58
N ARG A 80 4.48 -2.23 -10.18
CA ARG A 80 4.45 -3.68 -9.90
C ARG A 80 5.63 -4.42 -10.51
N GLU A 81 6.14 -3.92 -11.63
CA GLU A 81 7.22 -4.55 -12.40
C GLU A 81 8.62 -4.23 -11.85
N ILE A 82 8.74 -3.27 -10.92
CA ILE A 82 10.04 -2.92 -10.31
C ILE A 82 10.58 -4.04 -9.42
N LEU A 83 9.69 -4.72 -8.68
CA LEU A 83 10.09 -5.78 -7.74
C LEU A 83 9.96 -7.15 -8.40
N THR A 84 10.90 -8.02 -8.09
CA THR A 84 10.79 -9.44 -8.46
C THR A 84 9.72 -10.15 -7.62
N ASP A 85 9.25 -11.31 -8.07
CA ASP A 85 8.27 -12.11 -7.33
C ASP A 85 8.77 -12.49 -5.94
N ASP A 86 10.07 -12.76 -5.78
CA ASP A 86 10.66 -13.11 -4.49
C ASP A 86 10.78 -11.89 -3.57
N GLN A 87 11.13 -10.73 -4.11
CA GLN A 87 11.05 -9.46 -3.35
C GLN A 87 9.62 -9.14 -2.93
N VAL A 88 8.61 -9.44 -3.74
CA VAL A 88 7.20 -9.27 -3.36
C VAL A 88 6.81 -10.19 -2.19
N LYS A 89 7.27 -11.45 -2.21
CA LYS A 89 7.06 -12.37 -1.08
C LYS A 89 7.79 -11.90 0.18
N ALA A 90 9.06 -11.49 0.06
CA ALA A 90 9.88 -10.96 1.15
C ALA A 90 9.21 -9.72 1.77
N ARG A 91 8.72 -8.80 0.95
CA ARG A 91 7.95 -7.63 1.39
C ARG A 91 6.75 -8.03 2.23
N ARG A 92 5.98 -9.04 1.78
CA ARG A 92 4.77 -9.49 2.49
C ARG A 92 5.11 -10.11 3.84
N LEU A 93 6.15 -10.93 3.91
CA LEU A 93 6.63 -11.54 5.16
C LEU A 93 7.15 -10.48 6.12
N ALA A 94 8.05 -9.61 5.67
CA ALA A 94 8.60 -8.52 6.47
C ALA A 94 7.50 -7.57 6.98
N MET A 95 6.49 -7.27 6.15
CA MET A 95 5.33 -6.47 6.56
C MET A 95 4.52 -7.17 7.66
N LYS A 96 4.36 -8.49 7.60
CA LYS A 96 3.64 -9.26 8.61
C LYS A 96 4.42 -9.28 9.92
N GLU A 97 5.69 -9.68 9.87
CA GLU A 97 6.58 -9.75 11.03
C GLU A 97 6.75 -8.40 11.72
N ALA A 98 6.94 -7.31 10.96
CA ALA A 98 7.04 -5.97 11.52
C ALA A 98 5.75 -5.56 12.25
N LYS A 99 4.57 -5.92 11.71
CA LYS A 99 3.28 -5.65 12.36
C LYS A 99 3.07 -6.50 13.60
N ASP A 100 3.41 -7.79 13.55
CA ASP A 100 3.32 -8.71 14.68
C ASP A 100 4.27 -8.26 15.81
N ALA A 101 5.42 -7.68 15.47
CA ALA A 101 6.34 -7.01 16.39
C ALA A 101 5.88 -5.61 16.82
N GLY A 102 4.68 -5.17 16.45
CA GLY A 102 4.10 -3.88 16.87
C GLY A 102 4.67 -2.64 16.17
N LYS A 103 5.58 -2.78 15.19
CA LYS A 103 6.20 -1.65 14.48
C LYS A 103 5.16 -0.87 13.68
N LYS A 104 5.28 0.45 13.68
CA LYS A 104 4.36 1.36 12.98
C LYS A 104 5.11 2.47 12.25
N GLY A 105 4.41 3.15 11.34
CA GLY A 105 4.92 4.36 10.70
C GLY A 105 6.26 4.15 10.00
N LYS A 106 7.28 4.90 10.43
CA LYS A 106 8.63 4.83 9.87
C LYS A 106 9.32 3.50 10.17
N GLU A 107 9.23 2.99 11.39
CA GLU A 107 9.90 1.75 11.80
C GLU A 107 9.46 0.54 10.97
N LEU A 108 8.17 0.46 10.65
CA LEU A 108 7.63 -0.57 9.78
C LEU A 108 8.18 -0.42 8.35
N ARG A 109 8.25 0.81 7.83
CA ARG A 109 8.78 1.07 6.47
C ARG A 109 10.25 0.69 6.38
N ASP A 110 11.04 1.05 7.39
CA ASP A 110 12.47 0.74 7.43
C ASP A 110 12.69 -0.78 7.52
N ALA A 111 11.94 -1.48 8.37
CA ALA A 111 12.01 -2.94 8.48
C ALA A 111 11.69 -3.66 7.17
N VAL A 112 10.67 -3.17 6.45
CA VAL A 112 10.28 -3.73 5.16
C VAL A 112 11.30 -3.40 4.07
N SER A 113 11.83 -2.18 4.06
CA SER A 113 12.84 -1.75 3.09
C SER A 113 14.13 -2.56 3.24
N ALA A 114 14.58 -2.78 4.47
CA ALA A 114 15.75 -3.60 4.75
C ALA A 114 15.61 -5.04 4.25
N ALA A 115 14.40 -5.61 4.31
CA ALA A 115 14.13 -6.97 3.83
C ALA A 115 14.08 -7.09 2.29
N LEU A 116 14.00 -5.98 1.57
CA LEU A 116 13.83 -6.00 0.11
C LEU A 116 15.14 -6.07 -0.68
N ASN A 117 16.29 -5.71 -0.06
CA ASN A 117 17.60 -5.69 -0.71
C ASN A 117 17.53 -5.10 -2.13
N LEU A 118 17.04 -3.87 -2.22
CA LEU A 118 16.78 -3.21 -3.50
C LEU A 118 18.09 -2.85 -4.19
N THR A 119 18.13 -2.98 -5.51
CA THR A 119 19.22 -2.41 -6.30
C THR A 119 19.04 -0.90 -6.46
N ASP A 120 20.13 -0.19 -6.77
CA ASP A 120 20.10 1.25 -7.02
C ASP A 120 19.12 1.62 -8.14
N ASP A 121 19.06 0.79 -9.19
CA ASP A 121 18.12 0.97 -10.30
C ASP A 121 16.67 0.79 -9.84
N GLN A 122 16.37 -0.21 -9.03
CA GLN A 122 15.03 -0.42 -8.47
C GLN A 122 14.61 0.75 -7.58
N GLU A 123 15.52 1.26 -6.74
CA GLU A 123 15.25 2.44 -5.93
C GLU A 123 14.95 3.68 -6.79
N LYS A 124 15.74 3.89 -7.85
CA LYS A 124 15.55 5.01 -8.78
C LYS A 124 14.20 4.92 -9.48
N GLN A 125 13.85 3.74 -10.00
CA GLN A 125 12.55 3.49 -10.62
C GLN A 125 11.39 3.73 -9.65
N MET A 126 11.51 3.29 -8.38
CA MET A 126 10.48 3.55 -7.37
C MET A 126 10.33 5.05 -7.08
N LYS A 127 11.43 5.79 -6.96
CA LYS A 127 11.42 7.24 -6.75
C LYS A 127 10.75 7.95 -7.94
N GLU A 128 11.11 7.57 -9.16
CA GLU A 128 10.54 8.12 -10.39
C GLU A 128 9.04 7.87 -10.49
N VAL A 129 8.60 6.61 -10.40
CA VAL A 129 7.17 6.25 -10.47
C VAL A 129 6.39 6.91 -9.33
N THR A 130 6.95 7.01 -8.12
CA THR A 130 6.33 7.76 -7.02
C THR A 130 6.18 9.25 -7.36
N GLY A 131 7.20 9.85 -7.98
CA GLY A 131 7.16 11.22 -8.49
C GLY A 131 6.08 11.42 -9.55
N GLU A 132 6.01 10.54 -10.55
CA GLU A 132 4.99 10.56 -11.60
C GLU A 132 3.57 10.46 -11.01
N ILE A 133 3.35 9.54 -10.05
CA ILE A 133 2.07 9.39 -9.35
C ILE A 133 1.70 10.66 -8.59
N ARG A 134 2.66 11.31 -7.91
CA ARG A 134 2.42 12.56 -7.18
C ARG A 134 2.04 13.69 -8.14
N LYS A 135 2.81 13.87 -9.21
CA LYS A 135 2.53 14.89 -10.24
C LYS A 135 1.13 14.69 -10.83
N LEU A 136 0.79 13.46 -11.18
CA LEU A 136 -0.51 13.13 -11.76
C LEU A 136 -1.66 13.38 -10.77
N ASN A 137 -1.49 13.09 -9.48
CA ASN A 137 -2.48 13.45 -8.46
C ASN A 137 -2.62 14.97 -8.31
N SER A 138 -1.52 15.72 -8.36
CA SER A 138 -1.55 17.19 -8.30
C SER A 138 -2.30 17.78 -9.49
N GLU A 139 -2.08 17.27 -10.70
CA GLU A 139 -2.82 17.68 -11.90
C GLU A 139 -4.33 17.43 -11.76
N VAL A 140 -4.73 16.23 -11.30
CA VAL A 140 -6.15 15.92 -11.06
C VAL A 140 -6.73 16.81 -9.97
N THR A 141 -5.97 17.10 -8.91
CA THR A 141 -6.40 17.99 -7.82
C THR A 141 -6.61 19.41 -8.33
N GLY A 142 -5.73 19.92 -9.20
CA GLY A 142 -5.89 21.23 -9.83
C GLY A 142 -7.11 21.29 -10.74
N LYS A 143 -7.38 20.23 -11.53
CA LYS A 143 -8.61 20.15 -12.33
C LYS A 143 -9.87 20.09 -11.45
N LEU A 144 -9.82 19.40 -10.31
CA LEU A 144 -10.94 19.33 -9.35
C LEU A 144 -11.26 20.69 -8.72
N GLU A 145 -10.27 21.56 -8.52
CA GLU A 145 -10.49 22.92 -8.01
C GLU A 145 -11.43 23.73 -8.90
N GLY A 146 -11.39 23.51 -10.23
CA GLY A 146 -12.32 24.13 -11.18
C GLY A 146 -13.68 23.42 -11.32
N VAL A 147 -13.85 22.23 -10.73
CA VAL A 147 -15.12 21.48 -10.76
C VAL A 147 -15.91 21.71 -9.47
N LEU A 148 -15.23 21.80 -8.35
CA LEU A 148 -15.83 21.93 -7.04
C LEU A 148 -16.00 23.40 -6.64
N THR A 149 -16.99 23.67 -5.78
CA THR A 149 -17.07 24.98 -5.11
C THR A 149 -15.90 25.16 -4.15
N ALA A 150 -15.56 26.41 -3.82
CA ALA A 150 -14.49 26.72 -2.86
C ALA A 150 -14.68 25.99 -1.52
N ASP A 151 -15.92 25.92 -1.03
CA ASP A 151 -16.27 25.23 0.23
C ASP A 151 -16.10 23.72 0.15
N GLN A 152 -16.51 23.09 -0.96
CA GLN A 152 -16.28 21.66 -1.19
C GLN A 152 -14.78 21.37 -1.29
N PHE A 153 -14.03 22.18 -2.04
CA PHE A 153 -12.59 21.99 -2.23
C PHE A 153 -11.81 22.16 -0.92
N ALA A 154 -12.18 23.12 -0.07
CA ALA A 154 -11.60 23.32 1.25
C ALA A 154 -11.76 22.09 2.17
N LYS A 155 -12.86 21.33 2.03
CA LYS A 155 -13.10 20.08 2.77
C LYS A 155 -12.18 18.93 2.32
N ILE A 156 -11.59 19.00 1.13
CA ILE A 156 -10.62 18.01 0.64
C ILE A 156 -9.22 18.27 1.23
N LYS A 157 -8.80 19.55 1.30
CA LYS A 157 -7.46 19.94 1.79
C LYS A 157 -7.27 19.71 3.29
N LYS A 158 -8.35 19.68 4.08
CA LYS A 158 -8.27 19.37 5.51
C LYS A 158 -8.38 17.85 5.71
N PRO A 159 -7.33 17.15 6.17
CA PRO A 159 -7.59 15.89 6.85
C PRO A 159 -8.53 16.20 8.01
N ALA A 160 -9.58 15.40 8.21
CA ALA A 160 -10.43 15.53 9.37
C ALA A 160 -9.55 15.46 10.64
N LYS A 161 -9.10 16.60 11.17
CA LYS A 161 -8.54 16.71 12.51
C LYS A 161 -9.71 16.48 13.46
N GLY A 162 -10.06 15.22 13.71
CA GLY A 162 -11.37 14.91 14.29
C GLY A 162 -11.57 13.50 14.82
N LYS A 163 -10.52 12.83 15.31
CA LYS A 163 -10.61 11.92 16.46
C LYS A 163 -9.20 11.62 16.96
N LYS A 164 -8.68 12.50 17.83
CA LYS A 164 -7.77 12.03 18.88
C LYS A 164 -8.51 10.88 19.55
N SER A 165 -7.96 9.67 19.50
CA SER A 165 -8.39 8.58 20.35
C SER A 165 -8.43 9.12 21.77
N LYS A 166 -9.66 9.25 22.28
CA LYS A 166 -9.95 9.66 23.64
C LYS A 166 -9.26 8.65 24.54
N LYS A 167 -8.31 9.13 25.34
CA LYS A 167 -7.86 8.43 26.55
C LYS A 167 -9.11 8.11 27.38
N LYS A 168 -9.33 6.82 27.65
CA LYS A 168 -10.11 6.23 28.75
C LYS A 168 -9.45 4.85 28.96
N ASN A 169 -8.40 4.72 29.77
CA ASN A 169 -8.41 4.49 31.22
C ASN A 169 -9.43 3.44 31.67
N SER A 170 -8.98 2.20 31.86
CA SER A 170 -8.88 1.51 33.16
C SER A 170 -7.87 0.37 33.02
#